data_AF-A0A2S2PGS6-F1
#
_entry.id   AF-A0A2S2PGS6-F1
#
_cell.length_a   1.000
_cell.length_b   1.000
_cell.length_c   1.000
_cell.angle_alpha   90.00
_cell.angle_beta   90.00
_cell.angle_gamma   90.00
#
_symmetry.space_group_name_H-M   'P 1'
#
loop_
_entity.id
_entity.type
_entity.pdbx_description
1 polymer ?
#
loop_
_entity_poly.entity_id
_entity_poly.type
_entity_poly.pdbx_seq_one_letter_code
_entity_poly.pdbx_strand_id
1 'polypeptide(L)'
;IPHDFGIKTPQLIDSKEILNAKLEMIGSLMEIQIAYSMMDNKTSEECGLHPLDTHYFKLNCAIDVLESDMNEFNIIQQYIINTHAETHSSYSLSIKDVFKVVRSGEEKRFKPFKKLHNRKLLWHGSRITNFAAILSQVY
;
A
#
# COMPACT_ATOMS: atom_id res chain seq x y z
N ILE A 1 22.76 0.42 8.51
CA ILE A 1 21.49 -0.07 9.08
C ILE A 1 21.85 -1.11 10.14
N PRO A 2 21.71 -0.78 11.44
CA PRO A 2 21.95 -1.74 12.51
C PRO A 2 21.06 -2.96 12.35
N HIS A 3 21.64 -4.15 12.49
CA HIS A 3 20.93 -5.43 12.47
C HIS A 3 21.22 -6.15 13.79
N ASP A 4 20.23 -6.86 14.31
CA ASP A 4 20.42 -7.75 15.45
C ASP A 4 20.81 -9.15 14.94
N PHE A 5 22.06 -9.53 15.16
CA PHE A 5 22.58 -10.88 14.89
C PHE A 5 22.84 -11.65 16.19
N GLY A 6 22.54 -11.08 17.35
CA GLY A 6 22.97 -11.59 18.65
C GLY A 6 24.50 -11.76 18.71
N ILE A 7 24.95 -12.99 18.95
CA ILE A 7 26.39 -13.36 19.03
C ILE A 7 26.91 -13.85 17.66
N LYS A 8 26.04 -14.03 16.67
CA LYS A 8 26.44 -14.54 15.36
C LYS A 8 27.12 -13.46 14.54
N THR A 9 28.07 -13.86 13.70
CA THR A 9 28.69 -12.97 12.72
C THR A 9 27.65 -12.56 11.67
N PRO A 10 27.62 -11.28 11.26
CA PRO A 10 26.78 -10.83 10.15
C PRO A 10 26.99 -11.69 8.90
N GLN A 11 25.89 -12.06 8.25
CA GLN A 11 25.94 -12.79 6.99
C GLN A 11 26.51 -11.89 5.89
N LEU A 12 27.44 -12.42 5.10
CA LEU A 12 28.01 -11.72 3.95
C LEU A 12 26.97 -11.61 2.82
N ILE A 13 26.91 -10.46 2.16
CA ILE A 13 26.02 -10.24 1.02
C ILE A 13 26.78 -10.60 -0.25
N ASP A 14 26.75 -11.87 -0.64
CA ASP A 14 27.44 -12.41 -1.82
C ASP A 14 26.50 -12.90 -2.94
N SER A 15 25.21 -12.94 -2.67
CA SER A 15 24.20 -13.41 -3.63
C SER A 15 23.21 -12.31 -4.00
N LYS A 16 22.67 -12.43 -5.22
CA LYS A 16 21.64 -11.49 -5.73
C LYS A 16 20.36 -11.59 -4.90
N GLU A 17 20.04 -12.78 -4.41
CA GLU A 17 18.88 -13.05 -3.57
C GLU A 17 19.01 -12.30 -2.24
N ILE A 18 20.17 -12.39 -1.57
CA ILE A 18 20.43 -11.66 -0.32
C ILE A 18 20.38 -10.16 -0.56
N LEU A 19 21.00 -9.68 -1.65
CA LEU A 19 20.98 -8.27 -2.00
C LEU A 19 19.55 -7.75 -2.22
N ASN A 20 18.73 -8.48 -2.99
CA ASN A 20 17.34 -8.12 -3.26
C ASN A 20 16.51 -8.10 -1.96
N ALA A 21 16.71 -9.07 -1.07
CA ALA A 21 16.04 -9.09 0.23
C ALA A 21 16.41 -7.87 1.09
N LYS A 22 17.67 -7.42 1.05
CA LYS A 22 18.10 -6.20 1.75
C LYS A 22 17.53 -4.93 1.10
N LEU A 23 17.42 -4.87 -0.22
CA LEU A 23 16.76 -3.77 -0.92
C LEU A 23 15.27 -3.67 -0.57
N GLU A 24 14.56 -4.79 -0.54
CA GLU A 24 13.14 -4.84 -0.13
C GLU A 24 12.96 -4.40 1.33
N MET A 25 13.85 -4.86 2.22
CA MET A 25 13.88 -4.43 3.62
C MET A 25 14.06 -2.91 3.72
N ILE A 26 15.02 -2.34 2.98
CA ILE A 26 15.27 -0.90 2.96
C ILE A 26 14.06 -0.13 2.43
N GLY A 27 13.44 -0.60 1.33
CA GLY A 27 12.23 0.01 0.79
C GLY A 27 11.10 0.03 1.83
N SER A 28 10.87 -1.09 2.52
CA SER A 28 9.85 -1.14 3.59
C SER A 28 10.17 -0.20 4.76
N LEU A 29 11.45 -0.06 5.12
CA LEU A 29 11.87 0.87 6.19
C LEU A 29 11.63 2.35 5.81
N MET A 30 11.83 2.72 4.55
CA MET A 30 11.52 4.07 4.06
C MET A 30 10.02 4.36 4.18
N GLU A 31 9.16 3.44 3.75
CA GLU A 31 7.71 3.59 3.86
C GLU A 31 7.25 3.68 5.32
N ILE A 32 7.84 2.89 6.23
CA ILE A 32 7.57 2.97 7.68
C ILE A 32 7.98 4.33 8.25
N GLN A 33 9.12 4.87 7.86
CA GLN A 33 9.58 6.18 8.32
C GLN A 33 8.58 7.28 7.93
N ILE A 34 8.07 7.22 6.69
CA ILE A 34 7.06 8.16 6.19
C ILE A 34 5.79 8.05 7.04
N ALA A 35 5.28 6.82 7.26
CA ALA A 35 4.11 6.60 8.11
C ALA A 35 4.32 7.14 9.54
N TYR A 36 5.50 6.91 10.13
CA TYR A 36 5.82 7.43 11.46
C TYR A 36 5.85 8.96 11.50
N SER A 37 6.39 9.61 10.47
CA SER A 37 6.38 11.08 10.37
C SER A 37 4.97 11.67 10.28
N MET A 38 4.03 10.93 9.68
CA MET A 38 2.61 11.30 9.63
C MET A 38 1.93 11.11 10.99
N MET A 39 2.40 10.20 11.83
CA MET A 39 1.82 9.97 13.15
C MET A 39 2.21 11.02 14.20
N ASP A 40 3.10 11.97 13.91
CA ASP A 40 3.46 13.03 14.88
C ASP A 40 2.21 13.85 15.25
N ASN A 41 1.81 13.78 16.52
CA ASN A 41 0.51 14.22 17.06
C ASN A 41 0.50 15.69 17.49
N LYS A 42 1.55 16.45 17.17
CA LYS A 42 1.62 17.88 17.53
C LYS A 42 0.42 18.70 17.06
N THR A 43 -0.31 18.23 16.06
CA THR A 43 -1.48 18.92 15.49
C THR A 43 -2.84 18.50 16.07
N SER A 44 -2.95 17.41 16.85
CA SER A 44 -4.26 16.93 17.31
C SER A 44 -4.83 17.72 18.49
N GLU A 45 -3.99 18.34 19.31
CA GLU A 45 -4.45 19.14 20.46
C GLU A 45 -4.98 20.52 20.06
N GLU A 46 -4.55 21.05 18.92
CA GLU A 46 -4.91 22.41 18.46
C GLU A 46 -6.23 22.48 17.66
N CYS A 47 -6.67 21.38 17.05
CA CYS A 47 -7.80 21.39 16.09
C CYS A 47 -9.14 20.89 16.65
N GLY A 48 -9.18 20.24 17.82
CA GLY A 48 -10.42 19.69 18.40
C GLY A 48 -11.08 18.56 17.59
N LEU A 49 -10.40 18.04 16.56
CA LEU A 49 -10.86 16.93 15.72
C LEU A 49 -10.60 15.58 16.39
N HIS A 50 -11.37 14.56 16.04
CA HIS A 50 -11.08 13.20 16.49
C HIS A 50 -9.72 12.74 15.93
N PRO A 51 -8.89 12.02 16.71
CA PRO A 51 -7.57 11.58 16.26
C PRO A 51 -7.60 10.76 14.96
N LEU A 52 -8.64 9.93 14.77
CA LEU A 52 -8.82 9.15 13.54
C LEU A 52 -9.00 10.05 12.31
N ASP A 53 -9.80 11.10 12.43
CA ASP A 53 -10.03 12.05 11.34
C ASP A 53 -8.74 12.80 11.01
N THR A 54 -7.97 13.18 12.04
CA THR A 54 -6.66 13.80 11.87
C THR A 54 -5.72 12.90 11.06
N HIS A 55 -5.66 11.60 11.37
CA HIS A 55 -4.86 10.65 10.62
C HIS A 55 -5.39 10.43 9.19
N TYR A 56 -6.70 10.37 9.01
CA TYR A 56 -7.32 10.24 7.70
C TYR A 56 -6.98 11.44 6.80
N PHE A 57 -7.10 12.67 7.30
CA PHE A 57 -6.74 13.87 6.53
C PHE A 57 -5.26 13.91 6.14
N LYS A 58 -4.37 13.38 7.00
CA LYS A 58 -2.94 13.26 6.68
C LYS A 58 -2.65 12.30 5.51
N LEU A 59 -3.54 11.35 5.22
CA LEU A 59 -3.40 10.48 4.03
C LEU A 59 -3.65 11.24 2.72
N ASN A 60 -4.29 12.41 2.75
CA ASN A 60 -4.55 13.24 1.58
C ASN A 60 -5.17 12.46 0.40
N CYS A 61 -6.09 11.55 0.72
CA CYS A 61 -6.84 10.76 -0.24
C CYS A 61 -8.30 10.61 0.22
N ALA A 62 -9.21 10.48 -0.74
CA ALA A 62 -10.59 10.09 -0.48
C ALA A 62 -10.68 8.56 -0.54
N ILE A 63 -11.25 7.95 0.51
CA ILE A 63 -11.46 6.51 0.60
C ILE A 63 -12.95 6.28 0.87
N ASP A 64 -13.63 5.68 -0.11
CA ASP A 64 -15.04 5.34 -0.01
C ASP A 64 -15.22 3.82 -0.01
N VAL A 65 -16.19 3.32 0.76
CA VAL A 65 -16.55 1.90 0.74
C VAL A 65 -17.30 1.59 -0.57
N LEU A 66 -16.90 0.52 -1.24
CA LEU A 66 -17.63 -0.01 -2.38
C LEU A 66 -18.59 -1.11 -1.89
N GLU A 67 -19.88 -0.82 -1.95
CA GLU A 67 -20.93 -1.74 -1.51
C GLU A 67 -20.96 -3.02 -2.35
N SER A 68 -21.27 -4.14 -1.69
CA SER A 68 -21.20 -5.48 -2.31
C SER A 68 -22.25 -5.74 -3.38
N ASP A 69 -23.33 -4.94 -3.41
CA ASP A 69 -24.40 -5.04 -4.40
C ASP A 69 -24.05 -4.36 -5.73
N MET A 70 -22.96 -3.59 -5.78
CA MET A 70 -22.52 -2.91 -6.98
C MET A 70 -21.87 -3.88 -7.98
N ASN A 71 -22.15 -3.65 -9.27
CA ASN A 71 -21.55 -4.44 -10.35
C ASN A 71 -19.99 -4.39 -10.33
N GLU A 72 -19.42 -3.26 -9.93
CA GLU A 72 -17.96 -3.11 -9.79
C GLU A 72 -17.37 -4.10 -8.76
N PHE A 73 -18.08 -4.36 -7.66
CA PHE A 73 -17.66 -5.33 -6.65
C PHE A 73 -17.60 -6.75 -7.24
N ASN A 74 -18.63 -7.15 -7.98
CA ASN A 74 -18.69 -8.46 -8.63
C ASN A 74 -17.55 -8.65 -9.65
N ILE A 75 -17.20 -7.60 -10.39
CA ILE A 75 -16.07 -7.64 -11.33
C ILE A 75 -14.75 -7.88 -10.58
N ILE A 76 -14.54 -7.18 -9.46
CA ILE A 76 -13.34 -7.34 -8.61
C ILE A 76 -13.29 -8.76 -8.03
N GLN A 77 -14.43 -9.26 -7.52
CA GLN A 77 -14.53 -10.62 -6.99
C GLN A 77 -14.18 -11.67 -8.03
N GLN A 78 -14.75 -11.55 -9.23
CA GLN A 78 -14.43 -12.45 -10.33
C GLN A 78 -12.96 -12.36 -10.74
N TYR A 79 -12.37 -11.15 -10.71
CA TYR A 79 -10.98 -10.96 -11.07
C TYR A 79 -10.03 -11.66 -10.08
N ILE A 80 -10.33 -11.63 -8.78
CA ILE A 80 -9.56 -12.35 -7.75
C ILE A 80 -9.66 -13.86 -7.96
N ILE A 81 -10.87 -14.39 -8.14
CA ILE A 81 -11.10 -15.83 -8.33
C ILE A 81 -10.37 -16.33 -9.58
N ASN A 82 -10.48 -15.61 -10.69
CA ASN A 82 -9.93 -16.04 -11.98
C ASN A 82 -8.40 -15.93 -12.05
N THR A 83 -7.77 -15.14 -11.18
CA THR A 83 -6.31 -14.91 -11.21
C THR A 83 -5.57 -15.55 -10.03
N HIS A 84 -6.25 -16.39 -9.25
CA HIS A 84 -5.60 -17.19 -8.21
C HIS A 84 -4.79 -18.34 -8.85
N ALA A 85 -3.47 -18.24 -8.82
CA ALA A 85 -2.58 -19.21 -9.45
C ALA A 85 -2.61 -20.57 -8.73
N GLU A 86 -2.67 -21.67 -9.49
CA GLU A 86 -2.71 -23.03 -8.95
C GLU A 86 -1.49 -23.37 -8.07
N THR A 87 -0.34 -22.75 -8.34
CA THR A 87 0.89 -22.92 -7.55
C THR A 87 0.85 -22.24 -6.18
N HIS A 88 -0.11 -21.35 -5.93
CA HIS A 88 -0.27 -20.63 -4.66
C HIS A 88 -1.41 -21.19 -3.79
N SER A 89 -1.65 -22.51 -3.87
CA SER A 89 -2.73 -23.22 -3.17
C SER A 89 -2.58 -23.34 -1.65
N SER A 90 -1.48 -22.85 -1.08
CA SER A 90 -1.26 -22.83 0.37
C SER A 90 -2.24 -21.93 1.14
N TYR A 91 -2.97 -21.05 0.45
CA TYR A 91 -3.98 -20.18 1.03
C TYR A 91 -5.14 -19.95 0.06
N SER A 92 -6.30 -19.57 0.59
CA SER A 92 -7.43 -19.05 -0.17
C SER A 92 -7.66 -17.58 0.17
N LEU A 93 -8.26 -16.84 -0.77
CA LEU A 93 -8.57 -15.42 -0.59
C LEU A 93 -10.09 -15.24 -0.40
N SER A 94 -10.46 -14.46 0.61
CA SER A 94 -11.82 -13.97 0.80
C SER A 94 -11.79 -12.46 0.88
N ILE A 95 -12.68 -11.80 0.13
CA ILE A 95 -12.82 -10.34 0.19
C ILE A 95 -13.55 -10.00 1.48
N LYS A 96 -12.94 -9.15 2.30
CA LYS A 96 -13.61 -8.55 3.46
C LYS A 96 -14.27 -7.24 3.07
N ASP A 97 -13.47 -6.33 2.54
CA ASP A 97 -13.88 -4.98 2.19
C ASP A 97 -13.26 -4.59 0.85
N VAL A 98 -13.94 -3.72 0.11
CA VAL A 98 -13.41 -3.08 -1.09
C VAL A 98 -13.53 -1.59 -0.92
N PHE A 99 -12.43 -0.87 -1.14
CA PHE A 99 -12.39 0.57 -1.02
C PHE A 99 -12.05 1.20 -2.37
N LYS A 100 -12.82 2.20 -2.75
CA LYS A 100 -12.49 3.10 -3.84
C LYS A 100 -11.59 4.20 -3.30
N VAL A 101 -10.38 4.28 -3.82
CA VAL A 101 -9.38 5.25 -3.38
C VAL A 101 -9.14 6.28 -4.48
N VAL A 102 -9.23 7.56 -4.13
CA VAL A 102 -8.88 8.69 -5.00
C VAL A 102 -7.82 9.53 -4.32
N ARG A 103 -6.59 9.48 -4.85
CA ARG A 103 -5.44 10.18 -4.27
C ARG A 103 -5.35 11.60 -4.79
N SER A 104 -5.08 12.56 -3.90
CA SER A 104 -5.05 13.97 -4.27
C SER A 104 -3.98 14.26 -5.33
N GLY A 105 -4.39 14.80 -6.48
CA GLY A 105 -3.48 15.16 -7.59
C GLY A 105 -3.14 14.02 -8.56
N GLU A 106 -3.45 12.75 -8.24
CA GLU A 106 -3.12 11.60 -9.09
C GLU A 106 -3.85 11.64 -10.44
N GLU A 107 -5.13 12.04 -10.46
CA GLU A 107 -5.88 12.18 -11.72
C GLU A 107 -5.24 13.22 -12.66
N LYS A 108 -4.78 14.35 -12.12
CA LYS A 108 -4.10 15.39 -12.90
C LYS A 108 -2.79 14.85 -13.47
N ARG A 109 -2.02 14.09 -12.68
CA ARG A 109 -0.77 13.45 -13.10
C ARG A 109 -0.99 12.37 -14.15
N PHE A 110 -2.08 11.61 -14.04
CA PHE A 110 -2.43 10.53 -14.97
C PHE A 110 -3.03 11.04 -16.29
N LYS A 111 -3.55 12.28 -16.32
CA LYS A 111 -4.20 12.89 -17.49
C LYS A 111 -3.43 12.75 -18.82
N PRO A 112 -2.09 12.94 -18.91
CA PRO A 112 -1.34 12.75 -20.15
C PRO A 112 -1.41 11.30 -20.69
N PHE A 113 -1.51 10.32 -19.79
CA PHE A 113 -1.51 8.89 -20.12
C PHE A 113 -2.92 8.34 -20.38
N LYS A 114 -3.97 9.10 -20.07
CA LYS A 114 -5.38 8.68 -20.26
C LYS A 114 -5.70 8.32 -21.72
N LYS A 115 -5.00 8.91 -22.69
CA LYS A 115 -5.17 8.64 -24.12
C LYS A 115 -4.30 7.49 -24.64
N LEU A 116 -3.37 6.97 -23.85
CA LEU A 116 -2.59 5.80 -24.25
C LEU A 116 -3.49 4.57 -24.38
N HIS A 117 -3.20 3.75 -25.38
CA HIS A 117 -3.88 2.48 -25.63
C HIS A 117 -3.45 1.42 -24.60
N ASN A 118 -4.15 0.28 -24.57
CA ASN A 118 -3.80 -0.89 -23.74
C ASN A 118 -3.69 -0.60 -22.22
N ARG A 119 -4.63 0.17 -21.68
CA ARG A 119 -4.73 0.38 -20.24
C ARG A 119 -5.31 -0.87 -19.59
N LYS A 120 -4.70 -1.30 -18.49
CA LYS A 120 -5.12 -2.48 -17.73
C LYS A 120 -5.29 -2.11 -16.26
N LEU A 121 -6.27 -2.74 -15.61
CA LEU A 121 -6.35 -2.81 -14.17
C LEU A 121 -5.49 -4.00 -13.73
N LEU A 122 -4.57 -3.80 -12.80
CA LEU A 122 -3.59 -4.81 -12.36
C LEU A 122 -3.51 -4.85 -10.85
N TRP A 123 -3.13 -6.01 -10.31
CA TRP A 123 -2.87 -6.19 -8.89
C TRP A 123 -1.51 -5.64 -8.48
N HIS A 124 -1.48 -4.96 -7.34
CA HIS A 124 -0.25 -4.59 -6.65
C HIS A 124 -0.40 -4.92 -5.16
N GLY A 125 0.29 -5.98 -4.72
CA GLY A 125 0.35 -6.36 -3.31
C GLY A 125 1.53 -5.68 -2.62
N SER A 126 1.31 -5.18 -1.40
CA SER A 126 2.36 -4.60 -0.55
C SER A 126 2.11 -4.97 0.91
N ARG A 127 3.10 -4.75 1.77
CA ARG A 127 2.95 -4.95 3.23
C ARG A 127 2.06 -3.86 3.79
N ILE A 128 1.22 -4.20 4.79
CA ILE A 128 0.27 -3.25 5.40
C ILE A 128 0.95 -1.98 5.94
N THR A 129 2.18 -2.12 6.46
CA THR A 129 3.01 -1.01 6.96
C THR A 129 3.31 0.05 5.92
N ASN A 130 3.26 -0.30 4.63
CA ASN A 130 3.62 0.59 3.54
C ASN A 130 2.41 1.39 3.03
N PHE A 131 1.17 0.97 3.35
CA PHE A 131 -0.03 1.56 2.76
C PHE A 131 -0.26 3.02 3.15
N ALA A 132 0.11 3.44 4.37
CA ALA A 132 -0.02 4.84 4.78
C ALA A 132 0.78 5.78 3.87
N ALA A 133 2.01 5.37 3.53
CA ALA A 133 2.88 6.12 2.64
C ALA A 133 2.46 5.98 1.17
N ILE A 134 2.08 4.78 0.71
CA ILE A 134 1.51 4.55 -0.63
C ILE A 134 0.26 5.42 -0.86
N LEU A 135 -0.61 5.61 0.13
CA LEU A 135 -1.82 6.42 -0.04
C LEU A 135 -1.50 7.92 -0.12
N SER A 136 -0.57 8.38 0.72
CA SER A 136 -0.24 9.81 0.86
C SER A 136 0.72 10.37 -0.17
N GLN A 137 1.59 9.55 -0.78
CA GLN A 137 2.68 10.05 -1.64
C GLN A 137 2.49 9.86 -3.14
N VAL A 138 2.15 10.91 -3.88
CA VAL A 138 2.01 10.83 -5.33
C VAL A 138 3.39 10.94 -6.00
N TYR A 139 4.08 9.81 -6.19
CA TYR A 139 5.43 9.68 -6.80
C TYR A 139 5.52 10.07 -8.29
#